data_AF-X6LFB0-F1
#
_entry.id   AF-X6LFB0-F1
#
_cell.length_a   1.000
_cell.length_b   1.000
_cell.length_c   1.000
_cell.angle_alpha   90.00
_cell.angle_beta   90.00
_cell.angle_gamma   90.00
#
_symmetry.space_group_name_H-M   'P 1'
#
loop_
_entity.id
_entity.type
_entity.pdbx_description
1 polymer ?
#
loop_
_entity_poly.entity_id
_entity_poly.type
_entity_poly.pdbx_seq_one_letter_code
_entity_poly.pdbx_strand_id
1 'polypeptide(L)'
;SEEKIQVIIQHWIRILKIKLGWIKDFDKIVINYIPTVFMFETFRSSSKLINKFAIHADTVWSIDHSIFDDCQFICSGSSDQAVRVWDVDNNELIQSFNGHSNYVFCVKFSSYHYHNHRQN
;
A
#
# COMPACT_ATOMS: atom_id res chain seq x y z
N SER A 1 -14.94 -23.41 5.79
CA SER A 1 -15.70 -24.41 6.55
C SER A 1 -15.95 -23.86 7.94
N GLU A 2 -17.06 -24.24 8.58
CA GLU A 2 -17.41 -23.87 9.96
C GLU A 2 -16.29 -24.18 10.97
N GLU A 3 -15.45 -25.18 10.66
CA GLU A 3 -14.27 -25.56 11.44
C GLU A 3 -13.26 -24.41 11.60
N LYS A 4 -13.01 -23.62 10.54
CA LYS A 4 -12.11 -22.44 10.63
C LYS A 4 -12.66 -21.37 11.58
N ILE A 5 -13.98 -21.22 11.61
CA ILE A 5 -14.68 -20.25 12.46
C ILE A 5 -14.50 -20.65 13.93
N GLN A 6 -14.70 -21.94 14.25
CA GLN A 6 -14.48 -22.45 15.60
C GLN A 6 -13.03 -22.27 16.07
N VAL A 7 -12.05 -22.51 15.20
CA VAL A 7 -10.62 -22.32 15.55
C VAL A 7 -10.31 -20.86 15.88
N ILE A 8 -10.84 -19.92 15.09
CA ILE A 8 -10.67 -18.48 15.35
C ILE A 8 -11.33 -18.12 16.69
N ILE A 9 -12.59 -18.50 16.91
CA ILE A 9 -13.30 -18.20 18.15
C ILE A 9 -12.54 -18.73 19.38
N GLN A 10 -12.04 -19.97 19.33
CA GLN A 10 -11.24 -20.56 20.41
C GLN A 10 -9.94 -19.79 20.66
N HIS A 11 -9.26 -19.34 19.60
CA HIS A 11 -8.05 -18.52 19.72
C HIS A 11 -8.32 -17.18 20.42
N TRP A 12 -9.40 -16.50 20.06
CA TRP A 12 -9.77 -15.20 20.64
C TRP A 12 -10.26 -15.31 22.09
N ILE A 13 -11.03 -16.36 22.43
CA ILE A 13 -11.43 -16.66 23.83
C ILE A 13 -10.20 -16.84 24.72
N ARG A 14 -9.16 -17.54 24.22
CA ARG A 14 -7.91 -17.77 24.94
C ARG A 14 -7.11 -16.48 25.16
N ILE A 15 -7.03 -15.59 24.18
CA ILE A 15 -6.27 -14.33 24.27
C ILE A 15 -6.99 -13.31 25.15
N LEU A 16 -8.30 -13.13 24.94
CA LEU A 16 -9.07 -12.05 25.56
C LEU A 16 -9.74 -12.46 26.89
N LYS A 17 -9.59 -13.73 27.32
CA LYS A 17 -10.22 -14.29 28.54
C LYS A 17 -11.74 -14.05 28.60
N ILE A 18 -12.41 -14.06 27.45
CA ILE A 18 -13.85 -13.84 27.34
C ILE A 18 -14.58 -15.12 27.79
N LYS A 19 -15.63 -14.98 28.59
CA LYS A 19 -16.48 -16.11 28.99
C LYS A 19 -17.45 -16.44 27.83
N LEU A 20 -17.49 -17.71 27.39
CA LEU A 20 -18.42 -18.14 26.35
C LEU A 20 -19.86 -17.82 26.77
N GLY A 21 -20.60 -17.07 25.95
CA GLY A 21 -21.96 -16.59 26.25
C GLY A 21 -22.07 -15.18 26.87
N TRP A 22 -20.95 -14.47 27.08
CA TRP A 22 -20.96 -13.09 27.60
C TRP A 22 -21.57 -12.08 26.61
N ILE A 23 -21.47 -12.36 25.32
CA ILE A 23 -22.15 -11.63 24.25
C ILE A 23 -23.04 -12.63 23.52
N LYS A 24 -24.36 -12.45 23.64
CA LYS A 24 -25.34 -13.18 22.84
C LYS A 24 -25.04 -12.88 21.36
N ASP A 25 -25.01 -13.90 20.51
CA ASP A 25 -24.70 -13.77 19.08
C ASP A 25 -23.25 -13.34 18.74
N PHE A 26 -22.25 -13.57 19.62
CA PHE A 26 -20.84 -13.34 19.30
C PHE A 26 -20.42 -13.99 17.96
N ASP A 27 -20.90 -15.19 17.69
CA ASP A 27 -20.62 -15.91 16.45
C ASP A 27 -21.14 -15.16 15.21
N LYS A 28 -22.30 -14.49 15.30
CA LYS A 28 -22.84 -13.66 14.20
C LYS A 28 -21.99 -12.41 13.97
N ILE A 29 -21.49 -11.81 15.05
CA ILE A 29 -20.56 -10.68 14.96
C ILE A 29 -19.29 -11.14 14.25
N VAL A 30 -18.68 -12.25 14.70
CA VAL A 30 -17.47 -12.79 14.08
C VAL A 30 -17.68 -13.09 12.60
N ILE A 31 -18.80 -13.71 12.22
CA ILE A 31 -19.14 -13.99 10.82
C ILE A 31 -19.13 -12.73 9.95
N ASN A 32 -19.66 -11.59 10.45
CA ASN A 32 -19.65 -10.33 9.69
C ASN A 32 -18.24 -9.79 9.43
N TYR A 33 -17.27 -10.10 10.28
CA TYR A 33 -15.89 -9.63 10.16
C TYR A 33 -14.93 -10.65 9.51
N ILE A 34 -15.33 -11.91 9.36
CA ILE A 34 -14.52 -12.94 8.69
C ILE A 34 -14.06 -12.49 7.29
N PRO A 35 -14.91 -11.92 6.41
CA PRO A 35 -14.47 -11.48 5.09
C PRO A 35 -13.37 -10.42 5.18
N THR A 36 -13.49 -9.47 6.11
CA THR A 36 -12.52 -8.39 6.32
C THR A 36 -11.20 -8.90 6.89
N VAL A 37 -11.26 -9.77 7.91
CA VAL A 37 -10.06 -10.38 8.52
C VAL A 37 -9.37 -11.30 7.52
N PHE A 38 -10.13 -12.09 6.75
CA PHE A 38 -9.59 -12.98 5.74
C PHE A 38 -8.97 -12.20 4.57
N MET A 39 -9.61 -11.12 4.11
CA MET A 39 -9.03 -10.22 3.11
C MET A 39 -7.70 -9.64 3.62
N PHE A 40 -7.64 -9.20 4.87
CA PHE A 40 -6.42 -8.65 5.45
C PHE A 40 -5.31 -9.70 5.57
N GLU A 41 -5.61 -10.91 6.05
CA GLU A 41 -4.65 -12.02 6.13
C GLU A 41 -4.17 -12.46 4.72
N THR A 42 -5.06 -12.40 3.74
CA THR A 42 -4.72 -12.67 2.33
C THR A 42 -3.77 -11.62 1.80
N PHE A 43 -4.08 -10.33 1.98
CA PHE A 43 -3.22 -9.22 1.58
C PHE A 43 -1.86 -9.26 2.29
N ARG A 44 -1.86 -9.56 3.59
CA ARG A 44 -0.65 -9.72 4.41
C ARG A 44 0.21 -10.87 3.93
N SER A 45 -0.39 -12.02 3.60
CA SER A 45 0.33 -13.19 3.09
C SER A 45 0.87 -12.96 1.69
N SER A 46 0.20 -12.15 0.86
CA SER A 46 0.66 -11.75 -0.47
C SER A 46 1.61 -10.55 -0.46
N SER A 47 1.78 -9.89 0.69
CA SER A 47 2.67 -8.74 0.85
C SER A 47 4.11 -9.19 0.68
N LYS A 48 4.58 -9.11 -0.56
CA LYS A 48 5.96 -9.33 -0.94
C LYS A 48 6.54 -7.98 -1.31
N LEU A 49 7.72 -7.65 -0.79
CA LEU A 49 8.47 -6.49 -1.27
C LEU A 49 8.74 -6.69 -2.77
N ILE A 50 8.13 -5.85 -3.61
CA ILE A 50 8.20 -6.01 -5.06
C ILE A 50 9.54 -5.45 -5.56
N ASN A 51 9.87 -4.21 -5.17
CA ASN A 51 11.05 -3.50 -5.65
C ASN A 51 11.70 -2.64 -4.55
N LYS A 52 13.01 -2.40 -4.68
CA LYS A 52 13.79 -1.51 -3.81
C LYS A 52 14.42 -0.40 -4.66
N PHE A 53 13.74 0.75 -4.71
CA PHE A 53 14.21 1.96 -5.39
C PHE A 53 15.19 2.74 -4.50
N ALA A 54 16.38 2.18 -4.25
CA ALA A 54 17.41 2.83 -3.43
C ALA A 54 18.48 3.48 -4.32
N ILE A 55 18.21 4.70 -4.81
CA ILE A 55 19.24 5.52 -5.48
C ILE A 55 19.40 6.88 -4.77
N HIS A 56 18.44 7.32 -3.94
CA HIS A 56 18.57 8.60 -3.24
C HIS A 56 19.72 8.57 -2.23
N ALA A 57 20.60 9.55 -2.33
CA ALA A 57 21.79 9.65 -1.49
C ALA A 57 21.45 10.12 -0.07
N ASP A 58 20.21 10.59 0.12
CA ASP A 58 19.71 11.11 1.38
C ASP A 58 18.18 10.89 1.48
N THR A 59 17.62 11.28 2.62
CA THR A 59 16.23 11.13 3.05
C THR A 59 15.24 11.54 1.96
N VAL A 60 14.29 10.66 1.65
CA VAL A 60 13.16 10.95 0.76
C VAL A 60 12.06 11.64 1.57
N TRP A 61 11.66 12.84 1.15
CA TRP A 61 10.63 13.62 1.83
C TRP A 61 9.24 13.42 1.24
N SER A 62 9.16 13.07 -0.05
CA SER A 62 7.89 12.99 -0.75
C SER A 62 7.94 11.95 -1.86
N ILE A 63 6.82 11.26 -2.04
CA ILE A 63 6.60 10.27 -3.09
C ILE A 63 5.20 10.49 -3.65
N ASP A 64 5.06 10.37 -4.96
CA ASP A 64 3.78 10.35 -5.66
C ASP A 64 3.80 9.26 -6.74
N HIS A 65 2.62 8.78 -7.15
CA HIS A 65 2.51 7.77 -8.20
C HIS A 65 1.50 8.22 -9.25
N SER A 66 1.67 7.73 -10.48
CA SER A 66 0.76 7.94 -11.60
C SER A 66 0.66 6.66 -12.41
N ILE A 67 -0.47 6.47 -13.08
CA ILE A 67 -0.67 5.35 -14.01
C ILE A 67 -1.00 5.96 -15.37
N PHE A 68 -0.24 5.58 -16.39
CA PHE A 68 -0.42 6.08 -17.75
C PHE A 68 -0.15 4.94 -18.74
N ASP A 69 -1.09 4.69 -19.65
CA ASP A 69 -1.04 3.59 -20.64
C ASP A 69 -0.67 2.23 -20.04
N ASP A 70 -1.37 1.83 -18.95
CA ASP A 70 -1.12 0.61 -18.16
C ASP A 70 0.26 0.49 -17.51
N CYS A 71 1.14 1.48 -17.67
CA CYS A 71 2.42 1.56 -16.98
C CYS A 71 2.30 2.33 -15.66
N GLN A 72 2.93 1.82 -14.60
CA GLN A 72 2.95 2.48 -13.31
C GLN A 72 4.25 3.28 -13.11
N PHE A 73 4.09 4.57 -12.81
CA PHE A 73 5.18 5.50 -12.58
C PHE A 73 5.21 5.97 -11.13
N ILE A 74 6.39 6.09 -10.56
CA ILE A 74 6.62 6.68 -9.24
C ILE A 74 7.56 7.87 -9.38
N CYS A 75 7.26 8.99 -8.71
CA CYS A 75 8.23 10.06 -8.51
C CYS A 75 8.57 10.24 -7.04
N SER A 76 9.81 10.61 -6.76
CA SER A 76 10.32 10.82 -5.41
C SER A 76 11.17 12.09 -5.33
N GLY A 77 11.03 12.85 -4.24
CA GLY A 77 11.84 14.02 -3.91
C GLY A 77 12.63 13.81 -2.63
N SER A 78 13.90 14.24 -2.60
CA SER A 78 14.85 13.95 -1.52
C SER A 78 15.66 15.18 -1.08
N SER A 79 16.28 15.07 0.10
CA SER A 79 17.35 15.97 0.58
C SER A 79 18.57 16.00 -0.35
N ASP A 80 18.75 15.02 -1.24
CA ASP A 80 19.81 15.05 -2.26
C ASP A 80 19.55 16.06 -3.38
N GLN A 81 18.49 16.87 -3.25
CA GLN A 81 18.08 17.94 -4.18
C GLN A 81 17.64 17.41 -5.55
N ALA A 82 17.47 16.08 -5.67
CA ALA A 82 17.00 15.44 -6.88
C ALA A 82 15.53 15.04 -6.77
N VAL A 83 14.82 15.18 -7.89
CA VAL A 83 13.58 14.46 -8.14
C VAL A 83 13.87 13.30 -9.05
N ARG A 84 13.41 12.09 -8.73
CA ARG A 84 13.57 10.91 -9.59
C ARG A 84 12.24 10.33 -9.98
N VAL A 85 12.18 9.82 -11.20
CA VAL A 85 10.99 9.18 -11.77
C VAL A 85 11.35 7.77 -12.22
N TRP A 86 10.52 6.82 -11.84
CA TRP A 86 10.76 5.38 -11.98
C TRP A 86 9.61 4.72 -12.73
N ASP A 87 9.96 3.78 -13.59
CA ASP A 87 9.06 2.77 -14.12
C ASP A 87 8.98 1.61 -13.12
N VAL A 88 7.80 1.33 -12.59
CA VAL A 88 7.61 0.26 -11.60
C VAL A 88 7.64 -1.12 -12.25
N ASP A 89 7.13 -1.23 -13.47
CA ASP A 89 6.98 -2.50 -14.19
C ASP A 89 8.35 -3.02 -14.65
N ASN A 90 9.19 -2.11 -15.16
CA ASN A 90 10.56 -2.42 -15.56
C ASN A 90 11.57 -2.27 -14.42
N ASN A 91 11.17 -1.67 -13.30
CA ASN A 91 12.04 -1.33 -12.17
C ASN A 91 13.25 -0.45 -12.60
N GLU A 92 13.02 0.46 -13.54
CA GLU A 92 14.05 1.31 -14.14
C GLU A 92 13.90 2.79 -13.74
N LEU A 93 15.03 3.47 -13.58
CA LEU A 93 15.04 4.92 -13.41
C LEU A 93 14.86 5.58 -14.78
N ILE A 94 13.71 6.21 -15.00
CA ILE A 94 13.40 6.92 -16.24
C ILE A 94 14.16 8.24 -16.29
N GLN A 95 14.09 9.02 -15.20
CA GLN A 95 14.64 10.36 -15.19
C GLN A 95 15.06 10.83 -13.79
N SER A 96 16.13 11.62 -13.76
CA SER A 96 16.58 12.36 -12.57
C SER A 96 16.63 13.85 -12.90
N PHE A 97 15.93 14.66 -12.12
CA PHE A 97 15.90 16.11 -12.22
C PHE A 97 16.76 16.73 -11.11
N ASN A 98 17.89 17.30 -11.49
CA ASN A 98 18.84 17.95 -10.57
C ASN A 98 18.76 19.47 -10.72
N GLY A 99 17.56 20.04 -10.67
CA GLY A 99 17.32 21.47 -10.87
C GLY A 99 17.15 22.26 -9.57
N HIS A 100 16.87 21.58 -8.46
CA HIS A 100 16.69 22.24 -7.17
C HIS A 100 18.04 22.51 -6.52
N SER A 101 18.21 23.71 -5.95
CA SER A 101 19.41 24.10 -5.19
C SER A 101 19.32 23.80 -3.69
N ASN A 102 18.22 23.17 -3.26
CA ASN A 102 17.93 22.82 -1.87
C ASN A 102 17.00 21.60 -1.83
N TYR A 103 16.67 21.12 -0.63
CA TYR A 103 15.87 19.91 -0.40
C TYR A 103 14.52 19.95 -1.11
N VAL A 104 14.15 18.81 -1.71
CA VAL A 104 12.84 18.67 -2.35
C VAL A 104 11.85 18.08 -1.37
N PHE A 105 11.01 18.93 -0.80
CA PHE A 105 10.03 18.53 0.21
C PHE A 105 8.74 17.94 -0.35
N CYS A 106 8.38 18.22 -1.61
CA CYS A 106 7.13 17.78 -2.20
C CYS A 106 7.28 17.53 -3.70
N VAL A 107 6.76 16.39 -4.17
CA VAL A 107 6.64 16.06 -5.59
C VAL A 107 5.20 15.64 -5.88
N LYS A 108 4.68 16.03 -7.03
CA LYS A 108 3.34 15.65 -7.49
C LYS A 108 3.31 15.47 -8.99
N PHE A 109 2.66 14.40 -9.44
CA PHE A 109 2.26 14.27 -10.82
C PHE A 109 1.10 15.21 -11.13
N SER A 110 1.10 15.76 -12.35
CA SER A 110 0.00 16.59 -12.83
C SER A 110 -1.22 15.73 -13.13
N SER A 111 -2.40 16.18 -12.68
CA SER A 111 -3.67 15.50 -12.93
C SER A 111 -4.10 15.49 -14.40
N TYR A 112 -3.44 16.26 -15.28
CA TYR A 112 -3.84 16.38 -16.68
C TYR A 112 -3.70 15.08 -17.50
N HIS A 113 -2.91 14.10 -17.05
CA HIS A 113 -2.85 12.79 -17.70
C HIS A 113 -3.96 11.81 -17.25
N TYR A 114 -4.70 12.11 -16.17
CA TYR A 114 -5.77 11.25 -15.67
C TYR A 114 -7.08 11.35 -16.48
N HIS A 115 -7.32 12.44 -17.20
CA HIS A 115 -8.64 12.77 -17.72
C HIS A 115 -8.83 12.67 -19.25
N ASN A 116 -7.77 12.63 -20.05
CA ASN A 116 -7.92 12.72 -21.51
C ASN A 116 -8.36 11.41 -22.20
N HIS A 117 -8.37 10.26 -21.52
CA HIS A 117 -8.78 8.98 -22.13
C HIS A 117 -10.05 8.34 -21.54
N ARG A 118 -10.75 9.02 -20.62
CA ARG A 118 -12.13 8.62 -20.25
C ARG A 118 -13.21 9.25 -21.14
N GLN A 119 -12.82 10.02 -22.16
CA GLN A 119 -13.75 10.76 -23.03
C GLN A 119 -13.61 10.44 -24.54
N ASN A 120 -12.85 9.41 -24.93
CA ASN A 120 -12.86 8.92 -26.32
C ASN A 120 -13.50 7.53 -26.40
#